data_AF-N1UV47-F1
#
_entry.id   AF-N1UV47-F1
#
_cell.length_a   1.000
_cell.length_b   1.000
_cell.length_c   1.000
_cell.angle_alpha   90.00
_cell.angle_beta   90.00
_cell.angle_gamma   90.00
#
_symmetry.space_group_name_H-M   'P 1'
#
loop_
_entity.id
_entity.type
_entity.pdbx_description
1 polymer ?
#
loop_
_entity_poly.entity_id
_entity_poly.type
_entity_poly.pdbx_seq_one_letter_code
_entity_poly.pdbx_strand_id
1 'polypeptide(L)'
;MEVLDELRYGLESEYSFILKYYISVFLDLKLYGFAIHYYDRRNGSYSPFVTQGLRERTSGNMIFLYDDQYIGKESGTYSIIEITDERKMDRFFRKKFDPIDLEICTSILTIPLSNFGIPFRFFLFFKDPLTKENAQEIENLIFHSLEPVIPAFEEYDRKILGELFRDKRDVVSSRVHLMRIATDGERGLTRSFKIEFHGKNFKTLESLRKKTMSQISEIIGPEDICFGIGVGAFGLYTRKNLEKQIRSLIDQTGNPYDFVEDIYPENGKNLFIYL
;
A
#
# COMPACT_ATOMS: atom_id res chain seq x y z
N MET A 1 15.84 11.87 21.13
CA MET A 1 15.00 11.44 22.26
C MET A 1 13.75 12.30 22.35
N GLU A 2 13.82 13.63 22.33
CA GLU A 2 12.63 14.52 22.39
C GLU A 2 11.55 14.23 21.32
N VAL A 3 11.93 14.00 20.05
CA VAL A 3 10.96 13.76 18.96
C VAL A 3 10.13 12.48 19.16
N LEU A 4 10.67 11.45 19.83
CA LEU A 4 9.95 10.20 20.11
C LEU A 4 8.96 10.35 21.27
N ASP A 5 9.24 11.27 22.20
CA ASP A 5 8.37 11.54 23.33
C ASP A 5 7.14 12.36 22.88
N GLU A 6 7.31 13.33 21.98
CA GLU A 6 6.21 14.18 21.47
C GLU A 6 5.07 13.38 20.80
N LEU A 7 5.40 12.29 20.10
CA LEU A 7 4.43 11.41 19.45
C LEU A 7 3.62 10.59 20.48
N ARG A 8 4.27 10.11 21.55
CA ARG A 8 3.60 9.38 22.64
C ARG A 8 2.57 10.24 23.39
N TYR A 9 2.75 11.57 23.36
CA TYR A 9 1.82 12.52 23.96
C TYR A 9 0.73 13.02 23.00
N GLY A 10 0.72 12.59 21.73
CA GLY A 10 -0.29 12.98 20.74
C GLY A 10 -0.25 14.47 20.38
N LEU A 11 0.91 15.12 20.51
CA LEU A 11 1.07 16.56 20.30
C LEU A 11 1.38 16.92 18.83
N GLU A 12 1.70 15.93 17.99
CA GLU A 12 2.03 16.12 16.57
C GLU A 12 1.28 15.14 15.65
N SER A 13 1.05 15.56 14.40
CA SER A 13 0.52 14.66 13.37
C SER A 13 1.58 13.65 12.90
N GLU A 14 1.14 12.52 12.34
CA GLU A 14 1.99 11.47 11.77
C GLU A 14 2.94 12.06 10.71
N TYR A 15 2.42 13.00 9.90
CA TYR A 15 3.19 13.76 8.92
C TYR A 15 4.35 14.53 9.56
N SER A 16 4.08 15.32 10.61
CA SER A 16 5.08 16.19 11.24
C SER A 16 6.21 15.36 11.84
N PHE A 17 5.84 14.29 12.54
CA PHE A 17 6.80 13.38 13.16
C PHE A 17 7.71 12.71 12.12
N ILE A 18 7.12 12.11 11.07
CA ILE A 18 7.88 11.42 10.01
C ILE A 18 8.82 12.40 9.31
N LEU A 19 8.35 13.62 9.00
CA LEU A 19 9.17 14.65 8.38
C LEU A 19 10.38 15.03 9.26
N LYS A 20 10.15 15.38 10.53
CA LYS A 20 11.23 15.75 11.46
C LYS A 20 12.23 14.62 11.66
N TYR A 21 11.75 13.40 11.80
CA TYR A 21 12.58 12.22 11.98
C TYR A 21 13.51 12.01 10.77
N TYR A 22 12.96 12.01 9.55
CA TYR A 22 13.78 11.77 8.35
C TYR A 22 14.66 12.95 7.93
N ILE A 23 14.32 14.19 8.33
CA ILE A 23 15.29 15.31 8.25
C ILE A 23 16.55 14.98 9.06
N SER A 24 16.39 14.42 10.26
CA SER A 24 17.52 14.04 11.13
C SER A 24 18.30 12.86 10.54
N VAL A 25 17.61 11.81 10.08
CA VAL A 25 18.25 10.61 9.48
C VAL A 25 19.06 10.96 8.24
N PHE A 26 18.58 11.89 7.41
CA PHE A 26 19.21 12.23 6.13
C PHE A 26 20.17 13.43 6.20
N LEU A 27 20.42 13.97 7.40
CA LEU A 27 21.21 15.19 7.58
C LEU A 27 22.59 15.11 6.89
N ASP A 28 23.25 13.95 6.99
CA ASP A 28 24.60 13.74 6.47
C ASP A 28 24.64 13.30 4.99
N LEU A 29 23.48 12.99 4.39
CA LEU A 29 23.40 12.49 3.00
C LEU A 29 23.53 13.58 1.93
N LYS A 30 23.60 14.86 2.33
CA LYS A 30 23.72 16.03 1.43
C LYS A 30 22.68 16.06 0.30
N LEU A 31 21.46 15.63 0.61
CA LEU A 31 20.34 15.63 -0.33
C LEU A 31 20.02 17.05 -0.82
N TYR A 32 19.60 17.19 -2.07
CA TYR A 32 18.90 18.39 -2.53
C TYR A 32 17.53 18.51 -1.86
N GLY A 33 16.82 17.39 -1.77
CA GLY A 33 15.53 17.24 -1.14
C GLY A 33 15.12 15.79 -1.08
N PHE A 34 14.01 15.50 -0.42
CA PHE A 34 13.42 14.17 -0.41
C PHE A 34 11.90 14.22 -0.42
N ALA A 35 11.30 13.13 -0.85
CA ALA A 35 9.89 12.85 -0.70
C ALA A 35 9.68 11.42 -0.22
N ILE A 36 8.67 11.22 0.61
CA ILE A 36 8.14 9.91 1.00
C ILE A 36 6.74 9.85 0.43
N HIS A 37 6.48 8.87 -0.41
CA HIS A 37 5.19 8.71 -1.07
C HIS A 37 4.40 7.61 -0.40
N TYR A 38 3.10 7.84 -0.26
CA TYR A 38 2.15 6.79 0.06
C TYR A 38 1.68 6.12 -1.23
N TYR A 39 1.58 4.80 -1.20
CA TYR A 39 0.98 4.02 -2.27
C TYR A 39 -0.54 3.98 -2.11
N ASP A 40 -1.25 4.79 -2.88
CA ASP A 40 -2.70 4.74 -2.94
C ASP A 40 -3.15 3.53 -3.77
N ARG A 41 -3.53 2.48 -3.06
CA ARG A 41 -3.99 1.22 -3.65
C ARG A 41 -5.28 1.38 -4.48
N ARG A 42 -6.03 2.48 -4.36
CA ARG A 42 -7.26 2.72 -5.16
C ARG A 42 -6.93 2.98 -6.63
N ASN A 43 -5.96 3.86 -6.87
CA ASN A 43 -5.60 4.31 -8.22
C ASN A 43 -4.26 3.72 -8.68
N GLY A 44 -3.47 3.14 -7.77
CA GLY A 44 -2.23 2.43 -8.08
C GLY A 44 -1.10 3.39 -8.30
N SER A 45 -1.09 4.45 -7.52
CA SER A 45 -0.13 5.52 -7.65
C SER A 45 0.53 5.83 -6.33
N TYR A 46 1.83 6.10 -6.41
CA TYR A 46 2.62 6.70 -5.36
C TYR A 46 2.42 8.20 -5.42
N SER A 47 1.80 8.76 -4.38
CA SER A 47 1.57 10.19 -4.26
C SER A 47 2.34 10.77 -3.07
N PRO A 48 2.78 12.04 -3.15
CA PRO A 48 3.56 12.66 -2.07
C PRO A 48 2.80 12.63 -0.74
N PHE A 49 3.42 12.03 0.28
CA PHE A 49 2.93 12.06 1.65
C PHE A 49 3.71 13.10 2.46
N VAL A 50 5.04 13.02 2.46
CA VAL A 50 5.96 13.97 3.10
C VAL A 50 6.97 14.46 2.07
N THR A 51 7.29 15.75 2.09
CA THR A 51 8.30 16.32 1.19
C THR A 51 9.14 17.36 1.91
N GLN A 52 10.42 17.47 1.55
CA GLN A 52 11.35 18.45 2.10
C GLN A 52 12.33 18.93 1.03
N GLY A 53 12.56 20.24 0.95
CA GLY A 53 13.59 20.84 0.08
C GLY A 53 13.24 20.91 -1.42
N LEU A 54 12.12 20.34 -1.84
CA LEU A 54 11.63 20.35 -3.23
C LEU A 54 10.71 21.55 -3.49
N ARG A 55 10.62 21.98 -4.76
CA ARG A 55 9.70 23.05 -5.14
C ARG A 55 8.26 22.57 -5.13
N GLU A 56 7.33 23.50 -4.90
CA GLU A 56 5.89 23.24 -4.78
C GLU A 56 5.35 22.34 -5.89
N ARG A 57 5.76 22.57 -7.14
CA ARG A 57 5.34 21.75 -8.27
C ARG A 57 5.80 20.29 -8.16
N THR A 58 7.04 20.04 -7.78
CA THR A 58 7.54 18.67 -7.54
C THR A 58 6.84 18.07 -6.32
N SER A 59 6.75 18.82 -5.23
CA SER A 59 6.16 18.36 -3.98
C SER A 59 4.69 17.97 -4.10
N GLY A 60 3.93 18.61 -5.01
CA GLY A 60 2.52 18.32 -5.24
C GLY A 60 2.22 17.37 -6.39
N ASN A 61 3.04 17.34 -7.46
CA ASN A 61 2.70 16.65 -8.71
C ASN A 61 3.57 15.44 -9.02
N MET A 62 4.51 15.07 -8.15
CA MET A 62 5.33 13.89 -8.35
C MET A 62 4.47 12.64 -8.10
N ILE A 63 3.75 12.18 -9.12
CA ILE A 63 2.91 10.99 -9.05
C ILE A 63 3.52 9.92 -9.95
N PHE A 64 3.80 8.76 -9.38
CA PHE A 64 4.25 7.58 -10.12
C PHE A 64 3.21 6.48 -10.05
N LEU A 65 3.05 5.72 -11.12
CA LEU A 65 2.24 4.51 -11.07
C LEU A 65 3.02 3.35 -10.43
N TYR A 66 2.33 2.29 -10.03
CA TYR A 66 2.96 1.01 -9.76
C TYR A 66 3.64 0.47 -11.03
N ASP A 67 4.87 -0.06 -10.93
CA ASP A 67 5.70 -0.48 -12.08
C ASP A 67 5.89 0.64 -13.13
N ASP A 68 5.94 1.90 -12.70
CA ASP A 68 6.17 3.03 -13.60
C ASP A 68 7.53 2.87 -14.31
N GLN A 69 7.52 2.96 -15.64
CA GLN A 69 8.71 2.79 -16.49
C GLN A 69 9.89 3.70 -16.11
N TYR A 70 9.62 4.83 -15.44
CA TYR A 70 10.67 5.74 -15.00
C TYR A 70 11.40 5.28 -13.74
N ILE A 71 10.75 4.45 -12.92
CA ILE A 71 11.30 3.90 -11.67
C ILE A 71 12.12 2.63 -11.95
N GLY A 72 11.64 1.77 -12.83
CA GLY A 72 12.20 0.43 -13.06
C GLY A 72 11.32 -0.67 -12.44
N LYS A 73 11.80 -1.92 -12.43
CA LYS A 73 11.03 -3.05 -11.88
C LYS A 73 10.88 -2.94 -10.36
N GLU A 74 9.67 -3.12 -9.84
CA GLU A 74 9.34 -3.04 -8.41
C GLU A 74 10.01 -4.14 -7.54
N SER A 75 10.52 -5.22 -8.15
CA SER A 75 11.09 -6.38 -7.43
C SER A 75 12.53 -6.17 -6.91
N GLY A 76 12.95 -4.93 -6.66
CA GLY A 76 14.31 -4.56 -6.22
C GLY A 76 14.33 -3.90 -4.84
N THR A 77 15.48 -3.94 -4.16
CA THR A 77 15.70 -3.23 -2.87
C THR A 77 15.71 -1.72 -3.05
N TYR A 78 16.23 -1.22 -4.17
CA TYR A 78 16.21 0.18 -4.55
C TYR A 78 16.29 0.32 -6.08
N SER A 79 16.07 1.53 -6.59
CA SER A 79 16.31 1.89 -7.99
C SER A 79 16.92 3.29 -8.08
N ILE A 80 17.81 3.49 -9.05
CA ILE A 80 18.43 4.79 -9.32
C ILE A 80 17.85 5.33 -10.62
N ILE A 81 17.19 6.48 -10.51
CA ILE A 81 16.63 7.22 -11.63
C ILE A 81 17.65 8.28 -12.01
N GLU A 82 18.45 8.01 -13.03
CA GLU A 82 19.36 9.01 -13.59
C GLU A 82 18.56 10.11 -14.31
N ILE A 83 18.93 11.37 -14.12
CA ILE A 83 18.31 12.53 -14.76
C ILE A 83 19.12 12.89 -16.01
N THR A 84 18.93 12.11 -17.07
CA THR A 84 19.57 12.33 -18.37
C THR A 84 18.82 13.40 -19.17
N ASP A 85 19.48 13.98 -20.19
CA ASP A 85 18.84 14.93 -21.10
C ASP A 85 17.62 14.32 -21.81
N GLU A 86 17.68 13.04 -22.17
CA GLU A 86 16.55 12.32 -22.75
C GLU A 86 15.32 12.33 -21.82
N ARG A 87 15.52 12.07 -20.52
CA ARG A 87 14.44 12.12 -19.52
C ARG A 87 13.94 13.54 -19.27
N LYS A 88 14.82 14.55 -19.31
CA LYS A 88 14.41 15.96 -19.24
C LYS A 88 13.52 16.36 -20.43
N MET A 89 13.69 15.73 -21.59
CA MET A 89 12.88 15.96 -22.79
C MET A 89 11.60 15.11 -22.84
N ASP A 90 11.50 14.03 -22.06
CA ASP A 90 10.28 13.24 -21.94
C ASP A 90 9.15 14.06 -21.29
N ARG A 91 8.03 14.19 -22.01
CA ARG A 91 6.88 15.01 -21.62
C ARG A 91 6.19 14.50 -20.35
N PHE A 92 6.12 13.19 -20.14
CA PHE A 92 5.46 12.60 -18.98
C PHE A 92 6.37 12.62 -17.76
N PHE A 93 7.67 12.36 -17.93
CA PHE A 93 8.64 12.49 -16.86
C PHE A 93 8.72 13.94 -16.38
N ARG A 94 8.98 14.89 -17.28
CA ARG A 94 9.09 16.33 -16.96
C ARG A 94 7.85 16.91 -16.28
N LYS A 95 6.64 16.39 -16.58
CA LYS A 95 5.41 16.88 -15.94
C LYS A 95 5.37 16.65 -14.44
N LYS A 96 6.02 15.59 -13.95
CA LYS A 96 6.06 15.18 -12.54
C LYS A 96 6.91 16.11 -11.66
N PHE A 97 7.78 16.92 -12.28
CA PHE A 97 8.77 17.73 -11.56
C PHE A 97 8.69 19.22 -11.94
N ASP A 98 9.21 20.06 -11.05
CA ASP A 98 9.64 21.40 -11.38
C ASP A 98 10.89 21.36 -12.27
N PRO A 99 10.96 22.15 -13.35
CA PRO A 99 12.15 22.20 -14.20
C PRO A 99 13.44 22.51 -13.44
N ILE A 100 13.39 23.33 -12.39
CA ILE A 100 14.60 23.70 -11.66
C ILE A 100 15.10 22.54 -10.79
N ASP A 101 14.19 21.74 -10.22
CA ASP A 101 14.58 20.54 -9.49
C ASP A 101 15.25 19.52 -10.42
N LEU A 102 14.74 19.37 -11.66
CA LEU A 102 15.37 18.53 -12.69
C LEU A 102 16.72 19.05 -13.18
N GLU A 103 16.95 20.36 -13.19
CA GLU A 103 18.26 20.90 -13.59
C GLU A 103 19.32 20.72 -12.50
N ILE A 104 18.92 20.80 -11.24
CA ILE A 104 19.84 20.69 -10.09
C ILE A 104 20.19 19.22 -9.79
N CYS A 105 19.25 18.30 -9.96
CA CYS A 105 19.45 16.91 -9.59
C CYS A 105 20.05 16.11 -10.74
N THR A 106 21.02 15.26 -10.43
CA THR A 106 21.61 14.32 -11.40
C THR A 106 21.05 12.92 -11.26
N SER A 107 20.59 12.55 -10.05
CA SER A 107 19.98 11.26 -9.79
C SER A 107 18.94 11.31 -8.68
N ILE A 108 17.98 10.40 -8.73
CA ILE A 108 17.01 10.15 -7.66
C ILE A 108 17.13 8.70 -7.23
N LEU A 109 17.44 8.45 -5.95
CA LEU A 109 17.36 7.11 -5.35
C LEU A 109 15.95 6.88 -4.87
N THR A 110 15.34 5.77 -5.30
CA THR A 110 14.03 5.37 -4.82
C THR A 110 14.07 3.99 -4.16
N ILE A 111 13.47 3.90 -2.98
CA ILE A 111 13.49 2.71 -2.13
C ILE A 111 12.05 2.39 -1.74
N PRO A 112 11.46 1.30 -2.26
CA PRO A 112 10.15 0.84 -1.82
C PRO A 112 10.25 0.20 -0.43
N LEU A 113 9.25 0.45 0.43
CA LEU A 113 9.12 -0.22 1.72
C LEU A 113 8.17 -1.43 1.68
N SER A 114 7.70 -1.81 0.49
CA SER A 114 6.80 -2.95 0.29
C SER A 114 7.38 -4.27 0.80
N ASN A 115 8.71 -4.44 0.74
CA ASN A 115 9.42 -5.60 1.31
C ASN A 115 9.27 -5.71 2.84
N PHE A 116 8.90 -4.62 3.51
CA PHE A 116 8.63 -4.57 4.95
C PHE A 116 7.13 -4.54 5.27
N GLY A 117 6.26 -4.74 4.27
CA GLY A 117 4.80 -4.65 4.42
C GLY A 117 4.27 -3.22 4.56
N ILE A 118 5.10 -2.20 4.31
CA ILE A 118 4.75 -0.79 4.50
C ILE A 118 4.47 -0.17 3.11
N PRO A 119 3.27 0.39 2.86
CA PRO A 119 2.87 0.89 1.54
C PRO A 119 3.42 2.30 1.25
N PHE A 120 4.73 2.48 1.45
CA PHE A 120 5.42 3.74 1.22
C PHE A 120 6.68 3.56 0.39
N ARG A 121 7.15 4.65 -0.20
CA ARG A 121 8.36 4.67 -1.05
C ARG A 121 9.13 5.96 -0.84
N PHE A 122 10.43 5.85 -0.65
CA PHE A 122 11.33 7.00 -0.59
C PHE A 122 11.74 7.45 -1.99
N PHE A 123 11.93 8.75 -2.13
CA PHE A 123 12.56 9.41 -3.27
C PHE A 123 13.55 10.43 -2.72
N LEU A 124 14.84 10.14 -2.86
CA LEU A 124 15.93 10.97 -2.36
C LEU A 124 16.65 11.61 -3.54
N PHE A 125 16.76 12.94 -3.56
CA PHE A 125 17.27 13.70 -4.69
C PHE A 125 18.72 14.11 -4.44
N PHE A 126 19.60 13.74 -5.37
CA PHE A 126 21.03 14.02 -5.27
C PHE A 126 21.48 14.99 -6.35
N LYS A 127 22.35 15.92 -5.95
CA LYS A 127 23.07 16.81 -6.89
C LYS A 127 24.20 16.06 -7.57
N ASP A 128 24.82 15.11 -6.88
CA ASP A 128 25.92 14.31 -7.38
C ASP A 128 25.44 12.92 -7.84
N PRO A 129 26.11 12.29 -8.82
CA PRO A 129 25.80 10.93 -9.23
C PRO A 129 25.94 9.94 -8.07
N LEU A 130 24.99 9.02 -7.96
CA LEU A 130 25.02 7.92 -6.99
C LEU A 130 25.73 6.69 -7.56
N THR A 131 26.62 6.10 -6.78
CA THR A 131 27.13 4.75 -7.02
C THR A 131 26.18 3.70 -6.42
N LYS A 132 26.36 2.43 -6.80
CA LYS A 132 25.57 1.32 -6.25
C LYS A 132 25.89 1.08 -4.78
N GLU A 133 27.15 1.24 -4.40
CA GLU A 133 27.62 1.11 -3.03
C GLU A 133 26.93 2.15 -2.13
N ASN A 134 26.92 3.42 -2.54
CA ASN A 134 26.25 4.49 -1.81
C ASN A 134 24.74 4.23 -1.70
N ALA A 135 24.10 3.80 -2.79
CA ALA A 135 22.68 3.48 -2.78
C ALA A 135 22.33 2.33 -1.80
N GLN A 136 23.17 1.31 -1.74
CA GLN A 136 23.01 0.19 -0.81
C GLN A 136 23.24 0.60 0.66
N GLU A 137 24.19 1.49 0.93
CA GLU A 137 24.40 2.05 2.28
C GLU A 137 23.18 2.87 2.74
N ILE A 138 22.60 3.67 1.84
CA ILE A 138 21.41 4.47 2.13
C ILE A 138 20.17 3.59 2.33
N GLU A 139 20.03 2.52 1.55
CA GLU A 139 18.95 1.54 1.74
C GLU A 139 19.05 0.87 3.12
N ASN A 140 20.25 0.45 3.52
CA ASN A 140 20.50 -0.05 4.86
C ASN A 140 20.20 1.00 5.94
N LEU A 141 20.61 2.26 5.75
CA LEU A 141 20.31 3.35 6.68
C LEU A 141 18.80 3.51 6.87
N ILE A 142 18.03 3.53 5.77
CA ILE A 142 16.57 3.61 5.83
C ILE A 142 16.02 2.42 6.59
N PHE A 143 16.43 1.19 6.26
CA PHE A 143 15.97 -0.02 6.93
C PHE A 143 16.15 0.03 8.46
N HIS A 144 17.35 0.40 8.93
CA HIS A 144 17.64 0.51 10.37
C HIS A 144 16.94 1.69 11.05
N SER A 145 16.40 2.63 10.28
CA SER A 145 15.64 3.79 10.78
C SER A 145 14.12 3.58 10.82
N LEU A 146 13.61 2.44 10.33
CA LEU A 146 12.16 2.24 10.19
C LEU A 146 11.44 2.05 11.54
N GLU A 147 12.03 1.29 12.46
CA GLU A 147 11.35 0.86 13.71
C GLU A 147 10.59 1.98 14.44
N PRO A 148 11.16 3.19 14.63
CA PRO A 148 10.48 4.26 15.38
C PRO A 148 9.31 4.92 14.63
N VAL A 149 9.22 4.77 13.31
CA VAL A 149 8.22 5.42 12.45
C VAL A 149 7.14 4.47 11.93
N ILE A 150 7.34 3.15 12.04
CA ILE A 150 6.35 2.14 11.63
C ILE A 150 4.94 2.46 12.17
N PRO A 151 4.74 2.76 13.47
CA PRO A 151 3.40 3.01 14.00
C PRO A 151 2.69 4.19 13.30
N ALA A 152 3.43 5.24 12.96
CA ALA A 152 2.89 6.42 12.28
C ALA A 152 2.52 6.12 10.82
N PHE A 153 3.33 5.31 10.12
CA PHE A 153 3.00 4.84 8.77
C PHE A 153 1.75 3.94 8.79
N GLU A 154 1.64 3.01 9.75
CA GLU A 154 0.48 2.13 9.92
C GLU A 154 -0.79 2.89 10.32
N GLU A 155 -0.67 3.92 11.15
CA GLU A 155 -1.80 4.78 11.50
C GLU A 155 -2.34 5.55 10.29
N TYR A 156 -1.44 6.13 9.48
CA TYR A 156 -1.83 6.78 8.23
C TYR A 156 -2.49 5.78 7.27
N ASP A 157 -1.90 4.61 7.06
CA ASP A 157 -2.49 3.59 6.18
C ASP A 157 -3.87 3.17 6.67
N ARG A 158 -4.02 2.87 7.97
CA ARG A 158 -5.32 2.54 8.58
C ARG A 158 -6.34 3.65 8.46
N LYS A 159 -5.94 4.93 8.50
CA LYS A 159 -6.86 6.05 8.30
C LYS A 159 -7.39 6.08 6.87
N ILE A 160 -6.51 5.96 5.87
CA ILE A 160 -6.89 5.92 4.46
C ILE A 160 -7.73 4.68 4.14
N LEU A 161 -7.36 3.52 4.68
CA LEU A 161 -8.13 2.29 4.58
C LEU A 161 -9.48 2.39 5.30
N GLY A 162 -9.52 2.99 6.50
CA GLY A 162 -10.76 3.24 7.22
C GLY A 162 -11.72 4.15 6.45
N GLU A 163 -11.20 5.17 5.77
CA GLU A 163 -11.98 6.02 4.85
C GLU A 163 -12.48 5.22 3.64
N LEU A 164 -11.64 4.36 3.05
CA LEU A 164 -12.02 3.42 1.99
C LEU A 164 -13.19 2.53 2.42
N PHE A 165 -13.11 1.94 3.62
CA PHE A 165 -14.14 1.02 4.13
C PHE A 165 -15.38 1.72 4.67
N ARG A 166 -15.29 3.01 5.02
CA ARG A 166 -16.47 3.82 5.37
C ARG A 166 -17.36 4.07 4.16
N ASP A 167 -16.79 4.15 2.96
CA ASP A 167 -17.58 4.16 1.73
C ASP A 167 -18.02 2.73 1.34
N LYS A 168 -18.88 2.15 2.20
CA LYS A 168 -19.42 0.76 2.11
C LYS A 168 -20.15 0.42 0.79
N ARG A 169 -20.24 1.36 -0.15
CA ARG A 169 -20.85 1.19 -1.47
C ARG A 169 -19.82 0.89 -2.56
N ASP A 170 -18.55 1.16 -2.32
CA ASP A 170 -17.52 0.92 -3.33
C ASP A 170 -16.89 -0.48 -3.17
N VAL A 171 -17.75 -1.47 -3.46
CA VAL A 171 -17.35 -2.88 -3.60
C VAL A 171 -16.23 -3.03 -4.63
N VAL A 172 -16.14 -2.14 -5.62
CA VAL A 172 -15.10 -2.15 -6.65
C VAL A 172 -13.76 -1.70 -6.07
N SER A 173 -13.70 -0.57 -5.36
CA SER A 173 -12.46 -0.10 -4.70
C SER A 173 -11.98 -1.08 -3.64
N SER A 174 -12.90 -1.68 -2.87
CA SER A 174 -12.56 -2.77 -1.94
C SER A 174 -11.95 -3.97 -2.68
N ARG A 175 -12.52 -4.37 -3.83
CA ARG A 175 -12.00 -5.48 -4.65
C ARG A 175 -10.67 -5.16 -5.32
N VAL A 176 -10.47 -3.95 -5.85
CA VAL A 176 -9.19 -3.51 -6.45
C VAL A 176 -8.08 -3.46 -5.40
N HIS A 177 -8.41 -3.00 -4.20
CA HIS A 177 -7.49 -3.00 -3.06
C HIS A 177 -7.10 -4.44 -2.66
N LEU A 178 -8.07 -5.35 -2.61
CA LEU A 178 -7.85 -6.78 -2.34
C LEU A 178 -7.06 -7.48 -3.45
N MET A 179 -7.28 -7.11 -4.72
CA MET A 179 -6.47 -7.57 -5.85
C MET A 179 -5.02 -7.13 -5.71
N ARG A 180 -4.78 -5.88 -5.27
CA ARG A 180 -3.43 -5.34 -5.15
C ARG A 180 -2.64 -5.85 -3.96
N ILE A 181 -3.29 -6.06 -2.81
CA ILE A 181 -2.67 -6.78 -1.69
C ILE A 181 -2.09 -8.11 -2.19
N ALA A 182 -2.84 -8.82 -3.02
CA ALA A 182 -2.42 -10.11 -3.52
C ALA A 182 -1.52 -10.08 -4.79
N THR A 183 -1.36 -8.94 -5.48
CA THR A 183 -0.40 -8.79 -6.59
C THR A 183 0.93 -8.18 -6.18
N ASP A 184 0.96 -7.28 -5.18
CA ASP A 184 2.09 -6.37 -4.94
C ASP A 184 3.10 -6.89 -3.90
N GLY A 185 3.12 -8.21 -3.65
CA GLY A 185 4.15 -8.87 -2.82
C GLY A 185 3.64 -9.59 -1.57
N GLU A 186 2.36 -9.50 -1.20
CA GLU A 186 1.78 -10.35 -0.13
C GLU A 186 1.27 -11.70 -0.66
N ARG A 187 1.76 -12.14 -1.84
CA ARG A 187 1.51 -13.48 -2.39
C ARG A 187 1.93 -14.53 -1.37
N GLY A 188 0.95 -15.22 -0.78
CA GLY A 188 1.16 -16.28 0.21
C GLY A 188 1.08 -15.85 1.67
N LEU A 189 0.93 -14.56 1.97
CA LEU A 189 0.72 -14.05 3.35
C LEU A 189 -0.77 -13.86 3.69
N THR A 190 -1.62 -13.74 2.67
CA THR A 190 -3.07 -13.58 2.80
C THR A 190 -3.82 -14.74 2.12
N ARG A 191 -4.94 -15.15 2.71
CA ARG A 191 -5.88 -16.12 2.15
C ARG A 191 -7.18 -15.41 1.77
N SER A 192 -7.74 -15.80 0.64
CA SER A 192 -9.01 -15.28 0.13
C SER A 192 -10.01 -16.43 -0.02
N PHE A 193 -11.22 -16.21 0.44
CA PHE A 193 -12.31 -17.18 0.38
C PHE A 193 -13.55 -16.53 -0.22
N LYS A 194 -14.17 -17.22 -1.17
CA LYS A 194 -15.55 -16.95 -1.60
C LYS A 194 -16.46 -17.96 -0.92
N ILE A 195 -17.45 -17.46 -0.21
CA ILE A 195 -18.50 -18.27 0.42
C ILE A 195 -19.83 -17.94 -0.26
N GLU A 196 -20.57 -18.97 -0.65
CA GLU A 196 -21.85 -18.82 -1.34
C GLU A 196 -22.90 -19.79 -0.79
N PHE A 197 -23.99 -19.25 -0.26
CA PHE A 197 -25.16 -20.02 0.16
C PHE A 197 -26.07 -20.32 -1.03
N HIS A 198 -26.54 -21.56 -1.11
CA HIS A 198 -27.43 -22.02 -2.18
C HIS A 198 -28.89 -22.03 -1.77
N GLY A 199 -29.77 -21.56 -2.67
CA GLY A 199 -31.21 -21.60 -2.44
C GLY A 199 -32.01 -20.81 -3.46
N LYS A 200 -33.34 -21.00 -3.44
CA LYS A 200 -34.26 -20.28 -4.34
C LYS A 200 -34.85 -19.01 -3.72
N ASN A 201 -34.76 -18.85 -2.40
CA ASN A 201 -35.33 -17.70 -1.69
C ASN A 201 -34.27 -16.63 -1.43
N PHE A 202 -34.28 -15.59 -2.28
CA PHE A 202 -33.35 -14.47 -2.19
C PHE A 202 -33.36 -13.76 -0.83
N LYS A 203 -34.53 -13.56 -0.20
CA LYS A 203 -34.61 -12.89 1.12
C LYS A 203 -33.92 -13.71 2.21
N THR A 204 -34.11 -15.02 2.17
CA THR A 204 -33.46 -15.95 3.12
C THR A 204 -31.95 -15.96 2.92
N LEU A 205 -31.48 -16.03 1.67
CA LEU A 205 -30.05 -15.99 1.33
C LEU A 205 -29.40 -14.67 1.77
N GLU A 206 -30.06 -13.55 1.54
CA GLU A 206 -29.56 -12.24 1.96
C GLU A 206 -29.46 -12.14 3.49
N SER A 207 -30.47 -12.63 4.20
CA SER A 207 -30.50 -12.65 5.66
C SER A 207 -29.38 -13.54 6.24
N LEU A 208 -29.19 -14.73 5.66
CA LEU A 208 -28.11 -15.65 6.01
C LEU A 208 -26.75 -14.99 5.81
N ARG A 209 -26.49 -14.46 4.61
CA ARG A 209 -25.24 -13.74 4.29
C ARG A 209 -24.98 -12.63 5.29
N LYS A 210 -25.94 -11.74 5.53
CA LYS A 210 -25.79 -10.59 6.46
C LYS A 210 -25.49 -11.06 7.88
N LYS A 211 -26.20 -12.08 8.37
CA LYS A 211 -26.00 -12.63 9.72
C LYS A 211 -24.60 -13.24 9.85
N THR A 212 -24.21 -14.12 8.93
CA THR A 212 -22.91 -14.78 8.93
C THR A 212 -21.77 -13.77 8.84
N MET A 213 -21.87 -12.78 7.94
CA MET A 213 -20.87 -11.72 7.82
C MET A 213 -20.72 -10.92 9.12
N SER A 214 -21.83 -10.63 9.82
CA SER A 214 -21.78 -9.95 11.13
C SER A 214 -21.02 -10.77 12.16
N GLN A 215 -21.27 -12.08 12.23
CA GLN A 215 -20.55 -12.95 13.18
C GLN A 215 -19.06 -13.09 12.80
N ILE A 216 -18.74 -13.14 11.50
CA ILE A 216 -17.35 -13.13 11.03
C ILE A 216 -16.66 -11.82 11.41
N SER A 217 -17.35 -10.68 11.32
CA SER A 217 -16.77 -9.38 11.68
C SER A 217 -16.32 -9.29 13.15
N GLU A 218 -16.83 -10.15 14.03
CA GLU A 218 -16.44 -10.21 15.46
C GLU A 218 -15.15 -11.00 15.70
N ILE A 219 -14.75 -11.87 14.77
CA ILE A 219 -13.59 -12.76 14.92
C ILE A 219 -12.40 -12.37 14.03
N ILE A 220 -12.63 -11.59 12.98
CA ILE A 220 -11.59 -11.13 12.08
C ILE A 220 -10.81 -9.95 12.68
N GLY A 221 -9.52 -9.87 12.35
CA GLY A 221 -8.64 -8.78 12.79
C GLY A 221 -8.86 -7.46 12.05
N PRO A 222 -8.22 -6.36 12.49
CA PRO A 222 -8.36 -5.04 11.88
C PRO A 222 -7.87 -4.96 10.42
N GLU A 223 -7.04 -5.91 10.00
CA GLU A 223 -6.49 -6.01 8.63
C GLU A 223 -7.24 -7.02 7.74
N ASP A 224 -8.18 -7.77 8.32
CA ASP A 224 -8.99 -8.76 7.63
C ASP A 224 -10.28 -8.09 7.10
N ILE A 225 -10.79 -8.55 5.96
CA ILE A 225 -11.90 -7.90 5.26
C ILE A 225 -12.98 -8.93 4.91
N CYS A 226 -14.22 -8.64 5.31
CA CYS A 226 -15.40 -9.43 4.97
C CYS A 226 -16.44 -8.56 4.24
N PHE A 227 -16.82 -8.90 3.01
CA PHE A 227 -17.66 -8.05 2.16
C PHE A 227 -18.66 -8.85 1.30
N GLY A 228 -19.79 -8.22 0.97
CA GLY A 228 -20.83 -8.85 0.15
C GLY A 228 -20.46 -8.92 -1.33
N ILE A 229 -20.70 -10.06 -1.97
CA ILE A 229 -20.50 -10.26 -3.41
C ILE A 229 -21.85 -10.28 -4.14
N GLY A 230 -22.85 -10.93 -3.56
CA GLY A 230 -24.19 -11.08 -4.14
C GLY A 230 -25.23 -11.38 -3.06
N VAL A 231 -26.42 -11.84 -3.46
CA VAL A 231 -27.53 -12.06 -2.53
C VAL A 231 -27.16 -13.12 -1.47
N GLY A 232 -26.61 -14.27 -1.88
CA GLY A 232 -26.16 -15.34 -0.99
C GLY A 232 -24.63 -15.47 -0.86
N ALA A 233 -23.86 -14.58 -1.51
CA ALA A 233 -22.43 -14.72 -1.63
C ALA A 233 -21.66 -13.59 -0.96
N PHE A 234 -20.55 -13.91 -0.30
CA PHE A 234 -19.64 -12.95 0.31
C PHE A 234 -18.18 -13.41 0.19
N GLY A 235 -17.26 -12.47 0.27
CA GLY A 235 -15.83 -12.70 0.26
C GLY A 235 -15.22 -12.43 1.63
N LEU A 236 -14.17 -13.19 1.98
CA LEU A 236 -13.35 -13.00 3.16
C LEU A 236 -11.88 -13.00 2.75
N TYR A 237 -11.15 -11.98 3.18
CA TYR A 237 -9.69 -11.88 3.05
C TYR A 237 -9.10 -11.83 4.44
N THR A 238 -8.11 -12.67 4.69
CA THR A 238 -7.48 -12.71 6.00
C THR A 238 -6.00 -13.08 5.93
N ARG A 239 -5.19 -12.43 6.77
CA ARG A 239 -3.78 -12.81 7.00
C ARG A 239 -3.66 -14.04 7.91
N LYS A 240 -4.72 -14.37 8.64
CA LYS A 240 -4.77 -15.50 9.57
C LYS A 240 -5.35 -16.74 8.90
N ASN A 241 -4.91 -17.92 9.31
CA ASN A 241 -5.55 -19.16 8.90
C ASN A 241 -6.86 -19.37 9.69
N LEU A 242 -7.93 -18.68 9.27
CA LEU A 242 -9.25 -18.74 9.91
C LEU A 242 -10.18 -19.80 9.31
N GLU A 243 -9.74 -20.55 8.30
CA GLU A 243 -10.61 -21.43 7.50
C GLU A 243 -11.45 -22.37 8.37
N LYS A 244 -10.83 -23.09 9.31
CA LYS A 244 -11.54 -24.02 10.21
C LYS A 244 -12.59 -23.33 11.07
N GLN A 245 -12.28 -22.12 11.54
CA GLN A 245 -13.17 -21.35 12.40
C GLN A 245 -14.38 -20.83 11.61
N ILE A 246 -14.15 -20.35 10.39
CA ILE A 246 -15.19 -19.87 9.49
C ILE A 246 -16.09 -21.02 9.03
N ARG A 247 -15.52 -22.17 8.64
CA ARG A 247 -16.30 -23.37 8.29
C ARG A 247 -17.18 -23.82 9.45
N SER A 248 -16.63 -23.94 10.65
CA SER A 248 -17.39 -24.28 11.86
C SER A 248 -18.56 -23.31 12.11
N LEU A 249 -18.34 -22.02 11.91
CA LEU A 249 -19.38 -20.99 12.06
C LEU A 249 -20.48 -21.10 11.01
N ILE A 250 -20.12 -21.42 9.76
CA ILE A 250 -21.09 -21.58 8.67
C ILE A 250 -21.84 -22.91 8.81
N ASP A 251 -21.19 -23.98 9.26
CA ASP A 251 -21.81 -25.30 9.48
C ASP A 251 -22.94 -25.22 10.52
N GLN A 252 -22.81 -24.34 11.53
CA GLN A 252 -23.87 -24.07 12.51
C GLN A 252 -25.14 -23.46 11.90
N THR A 253 -25.07 -22.90 10.69
CA THR A 253 -26.25 -22.39 9.99
C THR A 253 -27.13 -23.51 9.45
N GLY A 254 -26.61 -24.74 9.27
CA GLY A 254 -27.32 -25.87 8.69
C GLY A 254 -27.71 -25.71 7.22
N ASN A 255 -27.14 -24.71 6.51
CA ASN A 255 -27.45 -24.44 5.11
C ASN A 255 -26.33 -24.97 4.20
N PRO A 256 -26.66 -25.49 3.00
CA PRO A 256 -25.65 -25.81 1.99
C PRO A 256 -24.92 -24.55 1.55
N TYR A 257 -23.60 -24.65 1.45
CA TYR A 257 -22.73 -23.57 0.99
C TYR A 257 -21.56 -24.13 0.19
N ASP A 258 -21.08 -23.31 -0.75
CA ASP A 258 -19.75 -23.49 -1.31
C ASP A 258 -18.75 -22.65 -0.52
N PHE A 259 -17.57 -23.22 -0.29
CA PHE A 259 -16.43 -22.52 0.28
C PHE A 259 -15.26 -22.74 -0.67
N VAL A 260 -15.03 -21.74 -1.50
CA VAL A 260 -14.01 -21.75 -2.52
C VAL A 260 -12.86 -20.90 -2.01
N GLU A 261 -11.71 -21.53 -1.78
CA GLU A 261 -10.47 -20.78 -1.65
C GLU A 261 -10.12 -20.19 -3.01
N ASP A 262 -9.95 -18.87 -3.05
CA ASP A 262 -9.56 -18.18 -4.27
C ASP A 262 -8.05 -18.39 -4.45
N ILE A 263 -7.69 -19.47 -5.14
CA ILE A 263 -6.30 -19.80 -5.44
C ILE A 263 -5.84 -18.86 -6.54
N TYR A 264 -4.98 -17.91 -6.19
CA TYR A 264 -4.32 -17.04 -7.16
C TYR A 264 -3.65 -17.89 -8.25
N PRO A 265 -3.91 -17.65 -9.54
CA PRO A 265 -3.28 -18.42 -10.60
C PRO A 265 -1.80 -18.06 -10.65
N GLU A 266 -0.92 -19.07 -10.65
CA GLU A 266 0.55 -18.92 -10.65
C GLU A 266 1.07 -17.97 -11.75
N ASN A 267 0.29 -17.82 -12.83
CA ASN A 267 0.73 -17.18 -14.07
C ASN A 267 0.22 -15.73 -14.25
N GLY A 268 -0.40 -15.12 -13.23
CA GLY A 268 -0.89 -13.74 -13.33
C GLY A 268 -1.97 -13.50 -14.39
N LYS A 269 -2.50 -14.56 -15.01
CA LYS A 269 -3.67 -14.49 -15.89
C LYS A 269 -4.91 -14.30 -15.02
N ASN A 270 -5.50 -13.12 -15.12
CA ASN A 270 -6.76 -12.70 -14.50
C ASN A 270 -7.72 -13.87 -14.24
N LEU A 271 -8.04 -14.12 -12.97
CA LEU A 271 -9.11 -15.03 -12.57
C LEU A 271 -10.51 -14.37 -12.66
N PHE A 272 -10.60 -13.10 -13.08
CA PHE A 272 -11.85 -12.33 -13.08
C PHE A 272 -12.34 -11.88 -14.48
N ILE A 273 -11.97 -12.58 -15.55
CA ILE A 273 -12.70 -12.46 -16.84
C ILE A 273 -14.01 -13.29 -16.81
N TYR A 274 -14.28 -14.05 -15.73
CA TYR A 274 -15.44 -14.94 -15.61
C TYR A 274 -16.28 -14.71 -14.35
N LEU A 275 -16.55 -13.45 -13.99
CA LEU A 275 -17.68 -13.07 -13.13
C LEU A 275 -18.51 -11.95 -13.78
#